data_AF-A0A8T3PFJ3-F1
#
_entry.id   AF-A0A8T3PFJ3-F1
#
_cell.length_a   1.000
_cell.length_b   1.000
_cell.length_c   1.000
_cell.angle_alpha   90.00
_cell.angle_beta   90.00
_cell.angle_gamma   90.00
#
_symmetry.space_group_name_H-M   'P 1'
#
loop_
_entity.id
_entity.type
_entity.pdbx_description
1 polymer ?
#
loop_
_entity_poly.entity_id
_entity_poly.type
_entity_poly.pdbx_seq_one_letter_code
_entity_poly.pdbx_strand_id
1 'polypeptide(L)'
;MPGQRSWLEVRWRQARNPPPPVLRAVLANLAVAIVGGVALLAYDVLLTRGAALPGGDLRTPLSALYLLVVMAAGSLLTYLWVELPTGATGVRRRSGWAALLGLFASLPVGYLVLVGLFQVVRPLLGV
;
A
#
# COMPACT_ATOMS: atom_id res chain seq x y z
N MET A 1 -24.90 32.22 -18.63
CA MET A 1 -24.72 30.75 -18.84
C MET A 1 -23.56 30.30 -17.97
N PRO A 2 -23.71 29.30 -17.09
CA PRO A 2 -22.57 28.79 -16.32
C PRO A 2 -21.50 28.26 -17.28
N GLY A 3 -20.26 28.74 -17.16
CA GLY A 3 -19.16 28.33 -18.03
C GLY A 3 -18.94 26.82 -17.98
N GLN A 4 -18.94 26.17 -19.13
CA GLN A 4 -18.59 24.76 -19.27
C GLN A 4 -17.17 24.58 -18.74
N ARG A 5 -17.03 23.85 -17.62
CA ARG A 5 -15.72 23.64 -17.00
C ARG A 5 -14.85 22.77 -17.90
N SER A 6 -13.58 23.15 -18.04
CA SER A 6 -12.58 22.37 -18.77
C SER A 6 -12.47 20.95 -18.20
N TRP A 7 -12.35 19.94 -19.08
CA TRP A 7 -12.17 18.53 -18.70
C TRP A 7 -10.99 18.35 -17.73
N LEU A 8 -9.90 19.10 -17.93
CA LEU A 8 -8.72 19.09 -17.06
C LEU A 8 -9.07 19.53 -15.64
N GLU A 9 -9.88 20.58 -15.50
CA GLU A 9 -10.26 21.10 -14.18
C GLU A 9 -11.16 20.13 -13.42
N VAL A 10 -12.05 19.42 -14.12
CA VAL A 10 -12.90 18.38 -13.54
C VAL A 10 -12.05 17.21 -13.04
N ARG A 11 -11.12 16.72 -13.86
CA ARG A 11 -10.21 15.62 -13.48
C ARG A 11 -9.29 16.00 -12.33
N TRP A 12 -8.75 17.21 -12.32
CA TRP A 12 -7.92 17.72 -11.23
C TRP A 12 -8.67 17.76 -9.89
N ARG A 13 -9.92 18.25 -9.89
CA ARG A 13 -10.75 18.25 -8.67
C ARG A 13 -11.11 16.85 -8.19
N GLN A 14 -11.37 15.92 -9.12
CA GLN A 14 -11.63 14.51 -8.79
C GLN A 14 -10.39 13.83 -8.20
N ALA A 15 -9.19 14.12 -8.71
CA ALA A 15 -7.94 13.62 -8.15
C ALA A 15 -7.67 14.17 -6.74
N ARG A 16 -8.00 15.45 -6.49
CA ARG A 16 -7.88 16.08 -5.16
C ARG A 16 -8.93 15.62 -4.14
N ASN A 17 -10.10 15.20 -4.60
CA ASN A 17 -11.20 14.72 -3.75
C ASN A 17 -11.56 13.28 -4.13
N PRO A 18 -10.65 12.32 -3.93
CA PRO A 18 -10.96 10.93 -4.22
C PRO A 18 -12.11 10.48 -3.32
N PRO A 19 -12.96 9.56 -3.81
CA PRO A 19 -14.05 9.04 -3.00
C PRO A 19 -13.48 8.42 -1.71
N PRO A 20 -14.09 8.71 -0.54
CA PRO A 20 -13.54 8.32 0.76
C PRO A 20 -13.20 6.83 0.92
N PRO A 21 -13.89 5.86 0.28
CA PRO A 21 -13.52 4.45 0.41
C PRO A 21 -12.14 4.13 -0.19
N VAL A 22 -11.71 4.84 -1.24
CA VAL A 22 -10.38 4.64 -1.85
C VAL A 22 -9.29 5.09 -0.88
N LEU A 23 -9.46 6.27 -0.28
CA LEU A 23 -8.48 6.82 0.65
C LEU A 23 -8.32 5.91 1.89
N ARG A 24 -9.42 5.37 2.40
CA ARG A 24 -9.41 4.39 3.50
C ARG A 24 -8.62 3.14 3.14
N ALA A 25 -8.84 2.57 1.96
CA ALA A 25 -8.15 1.36 1.51
C ALA A 25 -6.63 1.59 1.38
N VAL A 26 -6.23 2.73 0.79
CA VAL A 26 -4.82 3.10 0.63
C VAL A 26 -4.16 3.32 1.99
N LEU A 27 -4.79 4.08 2.90
CA LEU A 27 -4.24 4.34 4.22
C LEU A 27 -4.13 3.08 5.08
N ALA A 28 -5.12 2.18 5.01
CA ALA A 28 -5.05 0.90 5.71
C ALA A 28 -3.93 0.01 5.15
N ASN A 29 -3.75 -0.03 3.83
CA ASN A 29 -2.65 -0.77 3.23
C ASN A 29 -1.29 -0.17 3.58
N LEU A 30 -1.20 1.16 3.64
CA LEU A 30 0.00 1.87 4.11
C LEU A 30 0.32 1.51 5.56
N ALA A 31 -0.67 1.42 6.44
CA ALA A 31 -0.47 1.00 7.82
C ALA A 31 0.07 -0.45 7.89
N VAL A 32 -0.49 -1.38 7.10
CA VAL A 32 0.02 -2.75 6.98
C VAL A 32 1.48 -2.77 6.53
N ALA A 33 1.80 -2.00 5.49
CA ALA A 33 3.15 -1.88 4.98
C ALA A 33 4.13 -1.31 6.02
N ILE A 34 3.75 -0.25 6.75
CA ILE A 34 4.59 0.31 7.81
C ILE A 34 4.84 -0.71 8.91
N VAL A 35 3.81 -1.39 9.41
CA VAL A 35 3.94 -2.37 10.49
C VAL A 35 4.85 -3.53 10.05
N GLY A 36 4.60 -4.11 8.87
CA GLY A 36 5.41 -5.20 8.34
C GLY A 36 6.86 -4.76 8.05
N GLY A 37 7.04 -3.56 7.50
CA GLY A 37 8.35 -2.98 7.21
C GLY A 37 9.16 -2.72 8.48
N VAL A 38 8.53 -2.22 9.55
CA VAL A 38 9.20 -2.01 10.84
C VAL A 38 9.63 -3.35 11.44
N ALA A 39 8.81 -4.39 11.33
CA ALA A 39 9.18 -5.73 11.77
C ALA A 39 10.39 -6.28 10.98
N LEU A 40 10.42 -6.07 9.65
CA LEU A 40 11.57 -6.41 8.82
C LEU A 40 12.84 -5.65 9.21
N LEU A 41 12.72 -4.34 9.44
CA LEU A 41 13.83 -3.52 9.86
C LEU A 41 14.37 -3.98 11.22
N ALA A 42 13.50 -4.29 12.17
CA ALA A 42 13.89 -4.82 13.47
C ALA A 42 14.67 -6.14 13.32
N TYR A 43 14.20 -7.06 12.47
CA TYR A 43 14.90 -8.30 12.16
C TYR A 43 16.29 -8.06 11.54
N ASP A 44 16.38 -7.14 10.57
CA ASP A 44 17.65 -6.75 9.95
C ASP A 44 18.65 -6.17 10.97
N VAL A 45 18.18 -5.27 11.84
CA VAL A 45 18.99 -4.64 12.89
C VAL A 45 19.48 -5.68 13.89
N LEU A 46 18.62 -6.62 14.32
CA LEU A 46 19.00 -7.70 15.24
C LEU A 46 20.12 -8.56 14.67
N LEU A 47 19.98 -9.01 13.41
CA LEU A 47 21.01 -9.78 12.72
C LEU A 47 22.31 -8.98 12.56
N THR A 48 22.23 -7.69 12.20
CA THR A 48 23.42 -6.84 12.02
C THR A 48 24.17 -6.64 13.33
N ARG A 49 23.47 -6.67 14.47
CA ARG A 49 24.07 -6.63 15.81
C ARG A 49 24.55 -7.98 16.33
N GLY A 50 24.51 -9.03 15.51
CA GLY A 50 25.01 -10.37 15.86
C GLY A 50 24.03 -11.24 16.65
N ALA A 51 22.73 -10.90 16.68
CA ALA A 51 21.73 -11.78 17.30
C ALA A 51 21.61 -13.09 16.53
N ALA A 52 21.67 -14.23 17.23
CA ALA A 52 21.42 -15.54 16.65
C ALA A 52 19.91 -15.80 16.59
N LEU A 53 19.33 -15.70 15.40
CA LEU A 53 17.90 -15.95 15.16
C LEU A 53 17.68 -17.36 14.59
N PRO A 54 16.57 -18.03 14.96
CA PRO A 54 16.24 -19.34 14.43
C PRO A 54 16.06 -19.27 12.90
N GLY A 55 16.69 -20.20 12.18
CA GLY A 55 16.63 -20.26 10.72
C GLY A 55 17.72 -19.46 9.98
N GLY A 56 18.65 -18.80 10.68
CA GLY A 56 19.77 -18.09 10.06
C GLY A 56 19.35 -16.75 9.45
N ASP A 57 19.98 -16.37 8.32
CA ASP A 57 19.63 -15.14 7.59
C ASP A 57 18.44 -15.37 6.65
N LEU A 58 17.27 -14.91 7.09
CA LEU A 58 16.01 -14.98 6.34
C LEU A 58 15.59 -13.62 5.76
N ARG A 59 16.49 -12.64 5.63
CA ARG A 59 16.15 -11.29 5.15
C ARG A 59 15.46 -11.30 3.78
N THR A 60 15.99 -12.09 2.84
CA THR A 60 15.43 -12.21 1.48
C THR A 60 14.03 -12.84 1.49
N PRO A 61 13.80 -14.05 2.05
CA PRO A 61 12.47 -14.66 2.05
C PRO A 61 11.46 -13.84 2.88
N LEU A 62 11.87 -13.19 3.97
CA LEU A 62 10.98 -12.31 4.74
C LEU A 62 10.60 -11.05 3.96
N SER A 63 11.53 -10.48 3.18
CA SER A 63 11.22 -9.35 2.29
C SER A 63 10.22 -9.73 1.19
N ALA A 64 10.37 -10.92 0.60
CA ALA A 64 9.41 -11.45 -0.36
C ALA A 64 8.03 -11.67 0.29
N LEU A 65 8.00 -12.29 1.48
CA LEU A 65 6.77 -12.52 2.25
C LEU A 65 6.08 -11.20 2.59
N TYR A 66 6.83 -10.18 3.02
CA TYR A 66 6.31 -8.85 3.29
C TYR A 66 5.62 -8.26 2.07
N LEU A 67 6.26 -8.30 0.89
CA LEU A 67 5.66 -7.79 -0.34
C LEU A 67 4.37 -8.54 -0.67
N LEU A 68 4.36 -9.87 -0.55
CA LEU A 68 3.16 -10.68 -0.75
C LEU A 68 2.03 -10.30 0.21
N VAL A 69 2.33 -10.05 1.49
CA VAL A 69 1.33 -9.64 2.49
C VAL A 69 0.77 -8.26 2.17
N VAL A 70 1.62 -7.28 1.83
CA VAL A 70 1.19 -5.93 1.44
C VAL A 70 0.35 -5.97 0.16
N MET A 71 0.73 -6.81 -0.80
CA MET A 71 -0.03 -7.01 -2.04
C MET A 71 -1.39 -7.66 -1.80
N ALA A 72 -1.43 -8.70 -0.98
CA ALA A 72 -2.68 -9.37 -0.59
C ALA A 72 -3.60 -8.43 0.19
N ALA A 73 -3.05 -7.68 1.16
CA ALA A 73 -3.81 -6.70 1.95
C ALA A 73 -4.36 -5.57 1.07
N GLY A 74 -3.54 -4.96 0.21
CA GLY A 74 -3.98 -3.90 -0.70
C GLY A 74 -5.08 -4.37 -1.65
N SER A 75 -4.93 -5.56 -2.21
CA SER A 75 -5.94 -6.22 -3.04
C SER A 75 -7.25 -6.43 -2.27
N LEU A 76 -7.18 -7.05 -1.09
CA LEU A 76 -8.35 -7.37 -0.27
C LEU A 76 -9.08 -6.12 0.23
N LEU A 77 -8.35 -5.14 0.77
CA LEU A 77 -8.93 -3.90 1.30
C LEU A 77 -9.60 -3.08 0.20
N THR A 78 -8.99 -3.01 -0.98
CA THR A 78 -9.56 -2.31 -2.13
C THR A 78 -10.80 -3.04 -2.64
N TYR A 79 -10.76 -4.37 -2.71
CA TYR A 79 -11.94 -5.18 -3.06
C TYR A 79 -13.12 -4.98 -2.10
N LEU A 80 -12.85 -4.90 -0.80
CA LEU A 80 -13.88 -4.79 0.23
C LEU A 80 -14.48 -3.40 0.35
N TRP A 81 -13.67 -2.35 0.15
CA TRP A 81 -14.10 -0.96 0.40
C TRP A 81 -14.34 -0.16 -0.89
N VAL A 82 -13.68 -0.46 -2.00
CA VAL A 82 -13.85 0.30 -3.25
C VAL A 82 -14.91 -0.35 -4.13
N GLU A 83 -16.10 0.23 -4.08
CA GLU A 83 -17.21 -0.13 -4.96
C GLU A 83 -17.03 0.60 -6.30
N LEU A 84 -17.01 -0.13 -7.42
CA LEU A 84 -16.98 0.49 -8.74
C LEU A 84 -18.40 0.87 -9.17
N PRO A 85 -18.58 2.03 -9.81
CA PRO A 85 -19.85 2.39 -10.42
C PRO A 85 -20.17 1.37 -11.52
N THR A 86 -21.30 0.66 -11.37
CA THR A 86 -21.90 -0.04 -12.50
C THR A 86 -22.72 0.99 -13.26
N GLY A 87 -22.74 0.95 -14.58
CA GLY A 87 -23.47 1.95 -15.40
C GLY A 87 -25.00 1.98 -15.16
N ALA A 88 -25.52 1.20 -14.20
CA ALA A 88 -26.88 1.23 -13.72
C ALA A 88 -26.98 2.06 -12.44
N THR A 89 -27.92 3.01 -12.41
CA THR A 89 -28.22 3.83 -11.23
C THR A 89 -28.62 2.93 -10.04
N GLY A 90 -27.95 3.12 -8.90
CA GLY A 90 -28.31 2.47 -7.63
C GLY A 90 -27.66 1.11 -7.34
N VAL A 91 -26.94 0.50 -8.30
CA VAL A 91 -26.27 -0.80 -8.07
C VAL A 91 -24.77 -0.60 -7.86
N ARG A 92 -24.32 -0.71 -6.61
CA ARG A 92 -22.89 -0.79 -6.27
C ARG A 92 -22.49 -2.25 -6.17
N ARG A 93 -21.48 -2.68 -6.93
CA ARG A 93 -20.96 -4.06 -6.89
C ARG A 93 -19.48 -4.07 -6.57
N ARG A 94 -19.09 -5.04 -5.75
CA ARG A 94 -17.69 -5.44 -5.60
C ARG A 94 -17.23 -6.10 -6.90
N SER A 95 -16.04 -5.75 -7.38
CA SER A 95 -15.51 -6.28 -8.64
C SER A 95 -14.08 -6.79 -8.45
N GLY A 96 -13.72 -7.86 -9.17
CA GLY A 96 -12.33 -8.33 -9.21
C GLY A 96 -11.36 -7.27 -9.74
N TRP A 97 -11.85 -6.32 -10.55
CA TRP A 97 -11.08 -5.16 -10.99
C TRP A 97 -10.65 -4.25 -9.84
N ALA A 98 -11.49 -4.05 -8.82
CA ALA A 98 -11.10 -3.33 -7.61
C ALA A 98 -9.91 -4.01 -6.90
N ALA A 99 -9.95 -5.35 -6.81
CA ALA A 99 -8.86 -6.13 -6.23
C ALA A 99 -7.55 -5.95 -7.02
N LEU A 100 -7.62 -6.02 -8.35
CA LEU A 100 -6.46 -5.79 -9.23
C LEU A 100 -5.87 -4.38 -9.05
N LEU A 101 -6.72 -3.36 -8.95
CA LEU A 101 -6.27 -1.98 -8.70
C LEU A 101 -5.57 -1.87 -7.34
N GLY A 102 -6.10 -2.52 -6.31
CA GLY A 102 -5.47 -2.59 -4.99
C GLY A 102 -4.12 -3.30 -5.02
N LEU A 103 -4.02 -4.38 -5.80
CA LEU A 103 -2.78 -5.10 -6.03
C LEU A 103 -1.71 -4.19 -6.65
N PHE A 104 -2.02 -3.50 -7.75
CA PHE A 104 -1.05 -2.62 -8.40
C PHE A 104 -0.72 -1.39 -7.55
N ALA A 105 -1.70 -0.83 -6.83
CA ALA A 105 -1.47 0.29 -5.92
C ALA A 105 -0.58 -0.07 -4.73
N SER A 106 -0.54 -1.34 -4.34
CA SER A 106 0.27 -1.81 -3.21
C SER A 106 1.78 -1.82 -3.51
N LEU A 107 2.18 -1.98 -4.77
CA LEU A 107 3.60 -2.01 -5.18
C LEU A 107 4.34 -0.70 -4.83
N PRO A 108 3.89 0.50 -5.27
CA PRO A 108 4.55 1.73 -4.89
C PRO A 108 4.47 2.00 -3.38
N VAL A 109 3.39 1.58 -2.70
CA VAL A 109 3.29 1.71 -1.23
C VAL A 109 4.38 0.89 -0.54
N GLY A 110 4.50 -0.39 -0.89
CA GLY A 110 5.52 -1.27 -0.33
C GLY A 110 6.94 -0.77 -0.61
N TYR A 111 7.20 -0.33 -1.85
CA TYR A 111 8.47 0.26 -2.25
C TYR A 111 8.83 1.49 -1.42
N LEU A 112 7.94 2.47 -1.32
CA LEU A 112 8.21 3.72 -0.59
C LEU A 112 8.47 3.47 0.89
N VAL A 113 7.74 2.54 1.51
CA VAL A 113 7.99 2.16 2.91
C VAL A 113 9.36 1.50 3.05
N LEU A 114 9.72 0.56 2.19
CA LEU A 114 11.04 -0.07 2.25
C LEU A 114 12.17 0.93 2.01
N VAL A 115 12.03 1.83 1.04
CA VAL A 115 12.98 2.93 0.81
C VAL A 115 13.10 3.81 2.05
N GLY A 116 11.99 4.27 2.60
CA GLY A 116 11.99 5.09 3.81
C GLY A 116 12.68 4.38 4.98
N LEU A 117 12.36 3.11 5.22
CA LEU A 117 12.92 2.36 6.34
C LEU A 117 14.39 2.01 6.13
N PHE A 118 14.79 1.50 4.96
CA PHE A 118 16.14 0.98 4.76
C PHE A 118 17.14 2.01 4.23
N GLN A 119 16.69 3.05 3.52
CA GLN A 119 17.57 4.10 3.01
C GLN A 119 17.57 5.36 3.89
N VAL A 120 16.55 5.57 4.73
CA VAL A 120 16.48 6.72 5.64
C VAL A 120 16.59 6.28 7.09
N VAL A 121 15.70 5.43 7.60
CA VAL A 121 15.68 5.07 9.03
C VAL A 121 16.89 4.22 9.42
N ARG A 122 17.21 3.18 8.66
CA ARG A 122 18.31 2.25 8.97
C ARG A 122 19.67 2.96 9.13
N PRO A 123 20.11 3.85 8.21
CA PRO A 123 21.33 4.64 8.41
C PRO A 123 21.29 5.52 9.66
N LEU A 124 20.13 6.07 10.03
CA LEU A 124 19.98 6.86 11.26
C LEU A 124 20.12 6.01 12.54
N LEU A 125 19.92 4.69 12.45
CA LEU A 125 20.14 3.76 13.55
C LEU A 125 21.62 3.34 13.70
N GLY A 126 22.51 3.80 12.81
CA GLY A 126 23.94 3.50 12.84
C GLY A 126 24.29 2.08 12.39
N VAL A 127 23.49 1.49 11.49
CA VAL A 127 23.64 0.11 10.96
C VAL A 127 23.44 0.04 9.45
#